data_AF-A0A238YK44-F1
#
_entry.id   AF-A0A238YK44-F1
#
_cell.length_a   1.000
_cell.length_b   1.000
_cell.length_c   1.000
_cell.angle_alpha   90.00
_cell.angle_beta   90.00
_cell.angle_gamma   90.00
#
_symmetry.space_group_name_H-M   'P 1'
#
loop_
_entity.id
_entity.type
_entity.pdbx_description
1 polymer ?
#
loop_
_entity_poly.entity_id
_entity_poly.type
_entity_poly.pdbx_seq_one_letter_code
_entity_poly.pdbx_strand_id
1 'polypeptide(L)'
;MEKIILRDFLALERTKLANERTFLAYFRTFIVFLSSGFAILKLEFLQELKALGYYFLIIAPILLCIGIVRFFYVRKRIRKYYKMDEIT
;
A
#
# COMPACT_ATOMS: atom_id res chain seq x y z
N MET A 1 3.08 32.41 -18.21
CA MET A 1 4.09 31.52 -17.59
C MET A 1 3.59 30.84 -16.32
N GLU A 2 2.68 31.47 -15.55
CA GLU A 2 2.18 30.97 -14.25
C GLU A 2 1.26 29.74 -14.29
N LYS A 3 0.51 29.54 -15.40
CA LYS A 3 -0.51 28.48 -15.52
C LYS A 3 0.04 27.05 -15.58
N ILE A 4 1.32 26.89 -15.96
CA ILE A 4 1.98 25.59 -16.15
C ILE A 4 2.31 24.98 -14.78
N ILE A 5 2.88 25.79 -13.87
CA ILE A 5 3.31 25.37 -12.53
C ILE A 5 2.13 24.86 -11.69
N LEU A 6 0.98 25.56 -11.71
CA LEU A 6 -0.20 25.13 -10.96
C LEU A 6 -0.83 23.85 -11.53
N ARG A 7 -0.84 23.69 -12.87
CA ARG A 7 -1.35 22.46 -13.51
C ARG A 7 -0.48 21.25 -13.17
N ASP A 8 0.84 21.43 -13.17
CA ASP A 8 1.78 20.36 -12.86
C ASP A 8 1.74 20.00 -11.37
N PHE A 9 1.58 20.99 -10.48
CA PHE A 9 1.32 20.75 -9.07
C PHE A 9 0.04 19.94 -8.83
N LEU A 10 -1.07 20.33 -9.46
CA LEU A 10 -2.35 19.62 -9.37
C LEU A 10 -2.28 18.22 -10.03
N ALA A 11 -1.42 18.01 -11.02
CA ALA A 11 -1.16 16.69 -11.59
C ALA A 11 -0.39 15.80 -10.59
N LEU A 12 0.63 16.36 -9.91
CA LEU A 12 1.40 15.65 -8.88
C LEU A 12 0.54 15.25 -7.68
N GLU A 13 -0.30 16.14 -7.16
CA GLU A 13 -1.22 15.80 -6.07
C GLU A 13 -2.17 14.66 -6.44
N ARG A 14 -2.72 14.66 -7.66
CA ARG A 14 -3.58 13.57 -8.13
C ARG A 14 -2.85 12.23 -8.19
N THR A 15 -1.58 12.22 -8.64
CA THR A 15 -0.76 10.98 -8.64
C THR A 15 -0.43 10.51 -7.23
N LYS A 16 -0.14 11.43 -6.31
CA LYS A 16 0.11 11.13 -4.89
C LYS A 16 -1.12 10.52 -4.23
N LEU A 17 -2.29 11.14 -4.42
CA LEU A 17 -3.56 10.66 -3.87
C LEU A 17 -3.95 9.29 -4.45
N ALA A 18 -3.64 9.02 -5.72
CA ALA A 18 -3.83 7.69 -6.32
C ALA A 18 -2.89 6.64 -5.71
N ASN A 19 -1.65 7.00 -5.39
CA ASN A 19 -0.69 6.10 -4.74
C ASN A 19 -1.08 5.82 -3.28
N GLU A 20 -1.55 6.82 -2.55
CA GLU A 20 -2.10 6.67 -1.19
C GLU A 20 -3.34 5.77 -1.18
N ARG A 21 -4.29 5.96 -2.12
CA ARG A 21 -5.44 5.04 -2.27
C ARG A 21 -5.00 3.61 -2.54
N THR A 22 -3.98 3.42 -3.36
CA THR A 22 -3.42 2.09 -3.66
C THR A 22 -2.81 1.46 -2.42
N PHE A 23 -2.04 2.22 -1.64
CA PHE A 23 -1.49 1.76 -0.36
C PHE A 23 -2.59 1.38 0.64
N LEU A 24 -3.63 2.22 0.77
CA LEU A 24 -4.77 1.94 1.64
C LEU A 24 -5.55 0.69 1.19
N ALA A 25 -5.60 0.39 -0.12
CA ALA A 25 -6.17 -0.85 -0.62
C ALA A 25 -5.34 -2.08 -0.18
N TYR A 26 -4.00 -2.03 -0.27
CA TYR A 26 -3.14 -3.08 0.28
C TYR A 26 -3.33 -3.25 1.80
N PHE A 27 -3.38 -2.13 2.53
CA PHE A 27 -3.62 -2.15 3.97
C PHE A 27 -4.98 -2.77 4.35
N ARG A 28 -6.03 -2.46 3.58
CA ARG A 28 -7.35 -3.12 3.74
C ARG A 28 -7.24 -4.62 3.55
N THR A 29 -6.61 -5.07 2.47
CA THR A 29 -6.44 -6.52 2.23
C THR A 29 -5.67 -7.18 3.36
N PHE A 30 -4.61 -6.54 3.86
CA PHE A 30 -3.85 -7.00 5.02
C PHE A 30 -4.74 -7.23 6.25
N ILE A 31 -5.56 -6.25 6.62
CA ILE A 31 -6.46 -6.37 7.79
C ILE A 31 -7.44 -7.52 7.62
N VAL A 32 -8.01 -7.69 6.43
CA VAL A 32 -8.97 -8.77 6.15
C VAL A 32 -8.30 -10.13 6.33
N PHE A 33 -7.14 -10.35 5.70
CA PHE A 33 -6.40 -11.62 5.84
C PHE A 33 -5.96 -11.88 7.28
N LEU A 34 -5.47 -10.85 7.98
CA LEU A 34 -5.05 -10.97 9.37
C LEU A 34 -6.23 -11.33 10.29
N SER A 35 -7.35 -10.61 10.16
CA SER A 35 -8.57 -10.84 10.93
C SER A 35 -9.15 -12.22 10.66
N SER A 36 -9.23 -12.64 9.40
CA SER A 36 -9.68 -13.98 9.02
C SER A 36 -8.75 -15.07 9.58
N GLY A 37 -7.43 -14.88 9.52
CA GLY A 37 -6.45 -15.82 10.09
C GLY A 37 -6.63 -15.98 11.60
N PHE A 38 -6.78 -14.86 12.33
CA PHE A 38 -7.06 -14.88 13.77
C PHE A 38 -8.41 -15.52 14.12
N ALA A 39 -9.46 -15.23 13.34
CA ALA A 39 -10.76 -15.83 13.54
C ALA A 39 -10.67 -17.36 13.41
N ILE A 40 -10.04 -17.86 12.35
CA ILE A 40 -9.86 -19.30 12.11
C ILE A 40 -9.06 -19.96 13.23
N LEU A 41 -7.98 -19.32 13.69
CA LEU A 41 -7.14 -19.87 14.77
C LEU A 41 -7.86 -19.95 16.12
N LYS A 42 -8.79 -19.02 16.40
CA LYS A 42 -9.52 -18.93 17.68
C LYS A 42 -10.75 -19.84 17.73
N LEU A 43 -11.33 -20.20 16.58
CA LEU A 43 -12.54 -21.00 16.49
C LEU A 43 -12.20 -22.50 16.64
N GLU A 44 -12.64 -23.11 17.74
CA GLU A 44 -12.35 -24.52 18.04
C GLU A 44 -12.97 -25.50 17.04
N PHE A 45 -14.10 -25.15 16.40
CA PHE A 45 -14.72 -25.97 15.36
C PHE A 45 -13.94 -25.97 14.03
N LEU A 46 -12.97 -25.06 13.85
CA LEU A 46 -12.12 -24.93 12.65
C LEU A 46 -10.74 -25.57 12.85
N GLN A 47 -10.61 -26.55 13.75
CA GLN A 47 -9.33 -27.19 14.06
C GLN A 47 -8.60 -27.74 12.82
N GLU A 48 -9.32 -28.35 11.89
CA GLU A 48 -8.76 -28.86 10.63
C GLU A 48 -8.23 -27.73 9.72
N LEU A 49 -8.76 -26.52 9.88
CA LEU A 49 -8.40 -25.33 9.10
C LEU A 49 -7.34 -24.44 9.78
N LYS A 50 -6.80 -24.86 10.94
CA LYS A 50 -5.71 -24.12 11.62
C LYS A 50 -4.51 -23.87 10.71
N ALA A 51 -4.17 -24.83 9.83
CA ALA A 51 -3.12 -24.66 8.84
C ALA A 51 -3.39 -23.48 7.88
N LEU A 52 -4.65 -23.31 7.46
CA LEU A 52 -5.08 -22.17 6.65
C LEU A 52 -4.96 -20.85 7.42
N GLY A 53 -5.30 -20.87 8.72
CA GLY A 53 -5.14 -19.70 9.60
C GLY A 53 -3.69 -19.22 9.69
N TYR A 54 -2.73 -20.14 9.84
CA TYR A 54 -1.30 -19.81 9.78
C TYR A 54 -0.87 -19.28 8.42
N TYR A 55 -1.38 -19.86 7.32
CA TYR A 55 -1.10 -19.37 5.97
C TYR A 55 -1.56 -17.91 5.79
N PHE A 56 -2.75 -17.57 6.28
CA PHE A 56 -3.26 -16.20 6.26
C PHE A 56 -2.43 -15.26 7.13
N LEU A 57 -1.95 -15.73 8.29
CA LEU A 57 -1.10 -14.95 9.17
C LEU A 57 0.27 -14.64 8.55
N ILE A 58 0.80 -15.53 7.69
CA ILE A 58 2.07 -15.34 6.96
C ILE A 58 1.86 -14.46 5.72
N ILE A 59 0.77 -14.66 4.96
CA ILE A 59 0.55 -13.89 3.72
C ILE A 59 0.18 -12.44 4.00
N ALA A 60 -0.47 -12.16 5.13
CA ALA A 60 -0.84 -10.82 5.55
C ALA A 60 0.38 -9.86 5.60
N PRO A 61 1.45 -10.11 6.39
CA PRO A 61 2.61 -9.24 6.42
C PRO A 61 3.33 -9.16 5.06
N ILE A 62 3.31 -10.22 4.24
CA ILE A 62 3.87 -10.18 2.88
C ILE A 62 3.12 -9.16 2.02
N LEU A 63 1.79 -9.18 2.01
CA LEU A 63 0.96 -8.20 1.30
C LEU A 63 1.21 -6.77 1.79
N LEU A 64 1.36 -6.61 3.11
CA LEU A 64 1.66 -5.32 3.72
C LEU A 64 3.05 -4.81 3.29
N CYS A 65 4.07 -5.66 3.32
CA CYS A 65 5.42 -5.32 2.86
C CYS A 65 5.43 -4.90 1.40
N ILE A 66 4.73 -5.62 0.52
CA ILE A 66 4.60 -5.24 -0.91
C ILE A 66 3.94 -3.85 -1.04
N GLY A 67 2.87 -3.59 -0.29
CA GLY A 67 2.19 -2.30 -0.27
C GLY A 67 3.11 -1.16 0.18
N ILE A 68 3.87 -1.37 1.26
CA ILE A 68 4.85 -0.42 1.80
C ILE A 68 5.96 -0.14 0.77
N VAL A 69 6.61 -1.18 0.24
CA VAL A 69 7.70 -1.04 -0.75
C VAL A 69 7.22 -0.26 -1.96
N ARG A 70 6.04 -0.58 -2.49
CA ARG A 70 5.44 0.13 -3.63
C ARG A 70 5.19 1.60 -3.31
N PHE A 71 4.62 1.89 -2.12
CA PHE A 71 4.34 3.25 -1.69
C PHE A 71 5.62 4.10 -1.63
N PHE A 72 6.68 3.57 -1.02
CA PHE A 72 7.98 4.24 -0.93
C PHE A 72 8.66 4.39 -2.29
N TYR A 73 8.61 3.37 -3.16
CA TYR A 73 9.19 3.42 -4.50
C TYR A 73 8.60 4.58 -5.33
N VAL A 74 7.27 4.69 -5.36
CA VAL A 74 6.58 5.77 -6.09
C VAL A 74 6.88 7.14 -5.48
N ARG A 75 6.86 7.25 -4.15
CA ARG A 75 7.19 8.50 -3.45
C ARG A 75 8.62 8.96 -3.73
N LYS A 76 9.58 8.01 -3.81
CA LYS A 76 10.99 8.31 -4.10
C LYS A 76 11.22 8.72 -5.55
N ARG A 77 10.48 8.13 -6.51
CA ARG A 77 10.54 8.54 -7.93
C ARG A 77 10.09 9.99 -8.11
N ILE A 78 8.96 10.39 -7.51
CA ILE A 78 8.43 11.75 -7.67
C ILE A 78 9.43 12.80 -7.15
N ARG A 79 10.06 12.56 -6.00
CA ARG A 79 11.07 13.47 -5.43
C ARG A 79 12.33 13.61 -6.30
N LYS A 80 12.68 12.60 -7.10
CA LYS A 80 13.89 12.64 -7.95
C LYS A 80 13.70 13.49 -9.20
N TYR A 81 12.49 13.53 -9.77
CA TYR A 81 12.19 14.37 -10.94
C TYR A 81 12.09 15.85 -10.58
N TYR A 82 11.42 16.20 -9.48
CA TYR A 82 11.26 17.61 -9.08
C TYR A 82 12.58 18.31 -8.70
N LYS A 83 13.59 17.56 -8.23
CA LYS A 83 14.91 18.10 -7.90
C LYS A 83 15.78 18.43 -9.13
N MET A 84 15.40 17.98 -10.33
CA MET A 84 16.16 18.23 -11.56
C MET A 84 15.62 19.47 -12.30
N ASP A 85 14.33 19.79 -12.16
CA ASP A 85 13.69 20.96 -12.79
C ASP A 85 13.97 22.28 -12.06
N GLU A 86 14.44 22.26 -10.80
CA GLU A 86 14.90 23.48 -10.09
C GLU A 86 16.35 23.89 -10.46
N ILE A 87 17.10 23.04 -11.16
CA ILE A 87 18.55 23.25 -11.45
C ILE A 87 18.81 23.54 -12.94
N THR A 88 17.78 23.52 -13.80
CA THR A 88 17.87 23.93 -15.22
C THR A 88 16.98 25.13 -15.49
#